data_AF-A0A7W6X113-F1
#
_entry.id   AF-A0A7W6X113-F1
#
_cell.length_a   1.000
_cell.length_b   1.000
_cell.length_c   1.000
_cell.angle_alpha   90.00
_cell.angle_beta   90.00
_cell.angle_gamma   90.00
#
_symmetry.space_group_name_H-M   'P 1'
#
loop_
_entity.id
_entity.type
_entity.pdbx_description
1 polymer ?
#
loop_
_entity_poly.entity_id
_entity_poly.type
_entity_poly.pdbx_seq_one_letter_code
_entity_poly.pdbx_strand_id
1 'polypeptide(L)'
;MNIDDSEVQARIAEIRERNENMNTLTLSILRNHLEAEQIMNSYVSANGVSKRRLRRMKFSDKMEKCKVFAKGEQNEPWWGVLNAANSLRNTIAHNLDLDEIDRRMADLKEKYLATMTPENAAAMEDQSDDYIAMMACSTCGGFIATLESRVKGAQGDASSPIA
;
A
#
# COMPACT_ATOMS: atom_id res chain seq x y z
N MET A 1 30.12 -15.78 -26.14
CA MET A 1 29.88 -14.41 -25.65
C MET A 1 30.62 -14.29 -24.32
N ASN A 2 31.60 -13.40 -24.23
CA ASN A 2 32.38 -13.16 -23.00
C ASN A 2 31.76 -12.00 -22.24
N ILE A 3 31.77 -12.03 -20.91
CA ILE A 3 31.26 -10.92 -20.08
C ILE A 3 32.10 -9.65 -20.26
N ASP A 4 33.38 -9.79 -20.60
CA ASP A 4 34.29 -8.66 -20.85
C ASP A 4 34.11 -8.03 -22.25
N ASP A 5 33.19 -8.55 -23.07
CA ASP A 5 32.87 -7.96 -24.36
C ASP A 5 32.29 -6.56 -24.19
N SER A 6 32.79 -5.59 -24.95
CA SER A 6 32.35 -4.19 -24.87
C SER A 6 30.85 -4.03 -25.11
N GLU A 7 30.25 -4.86 -25.97
CA GLU A 7 28.81 -4.82 -26.20
C GLU A 7 28.06 -5.34 -24.96
N VAL A 8 28.54 -6.43 -24.34
CA VAL A 8 27.95 -6.98 -23.11
C VAL A 8 28.07 -5.99 -21.95
N GLN A 9 29.20 -5.32 -21.79
CA GLN A 9 29.41 -4.30 -20.76
C GLN A 9 28.52 -3.08 -20.96
N ALA A 10 28.33 -2.61 -22.20
CA ALA A 10 27.40 -1.53 -22.50
C ALA A 10 25.95 -1.90 -22.13
N ARG A 11 25.51 -3.12 -22.47
CA ARG A 11 24.18 -3.61 -22.09
C ARG A 11 24.01 -3.78 -20.57
N ILE A 12 25.06 -4.22 -19.86
CA ILE A 12 25.04 -4.30 -18.39
C ILE A 12 24.89 -2.90 -17.79
N ALA A 13 25.61 -1.90 -18.30
CA ALA A 13 25.47 -0.52 -17.84
C ALA A 13 24.06 0.03 -18.07
N GLU A 14 23.48 -0.17 -19.26
CA GLU A 14 22.09 0.22 -19.57
C GLU A 14 21.05 -0.46 -18.67
N ILE A 15 21.24 -1.74 -18.33
CA ILE A 15 20.35 -2.45 -17.40
C ILE A 15 20.52 -1.92 -15.98
N ARG A 16 21.77 -1.66 -15.56
CA ARG A 16 22.08 -1.17 -14.22
C ARG A 16 21.50 0.23 -13.97
N GLU A 17 21.67 1.15 -14.91
CA GLU A 17 21.11 2.51 -14.81
C GLU A 17 19.59 2.48 -14.70
N ARG A 18 18.92 1.65 -15.50
CA ARG A 18 17.46 1.45 -15.40
C ARG A 18 17.04 0.89 -14.04
N ASN A 19 17.79 -0.07 -13.49
CA ASN A 19 17.49 -0.64 -12.17
C ASN A 19 17.70 0.39 -11.05
N GLU A 20 18.76 1.17 -11.10
CA GLU A 20 19.07 2.19 -10.07
C GLU A 20 17.97 3.26 -10.00
N ASN A 21 17.46 3.72 -11.15
CA ASN A 21 16.38 4.72 -11.21
C ASN A 21 15.03 4.21 -10.66
N MET A 22 14.75 2.91 -10.78
CA MET A 22 13.48 2.34 -10.30
C MET A 22 13.48 1.93 -8.83
N ASN A 23 14.65 1.78 -8.22
CA ASN A 23 14.77 1.12 -6.92
C ASN A 23 14.07 1.86 -5.78
N THR A 24 14.14 3.20 -5.72
CA THR A 24 13.60 3.94 -4.57
C THR A 24 12.08 3.87 -4.49
N LEU A 25 11.37 4.19 -5.58
CA LEU A 25 9.90 4.08 -5.64
C LEU A 25 9.45 2.63 -5.46
N THR A 26 10.11 1.69 -6.14
CA THR A 26 9.80 0.25 -6.07
C THR A 26 9.93 -0.28 -4.64
N LEU A 27 11.03 0.04 -3.95
CA LEU A 27 11.23 -0.36 -2.55
C LEU A 27 10.21 0.31 -1.63
N SER A 28 9.93 1.60 -1.83
CA SER A 28 8.92 2.32 -1.04
C SER A 28 7.56 1.66 -1.17
N ILE A 29 7.05 1.47 -2.39
CA ILE A 29 5.69 0.92 -2.58
C ILE A 29 5.59 -0.54 -2.13
N LEU A 30 6.58 -1.39 -2.43
CA LEU A 30 6.52 -2.81 -2.09
C LEU A 30 6.59 -3.03 -0.58
N ARG A 31 7.47 -2.30 0.11
CA ARG A 31 7.61 -2.40 1.57
C ARG A 31 6.34 -1.92 2.27
N ASN A 32 5.85 -0.73 1.91
CA ASN A 32 4.69 -0.16 2.59
C ASN A 32 3.39 -0.91 2.25
N HIS A 33 3.26 -1.46 1.04
CA HIS A 33 2.14 -2.35 0.67
C HIS A 33 2.12 -3.62 1.52
N LEU A 34 3.29 -4.25 1.73
CA LEU A 34 3.40 -5.44 2.57
C LEU A 34 3.02 -5.14 4.03
N GLU A 35 3.41 -3.98 4.55
CA GLU A 35 3.04 -3.53 5.89
C GLU A 35 1.52 -3.31 6.02
N ALA A 36 0.91 -2.62 5.05
CA ALA A 36 -0.55 -2.47 4.99
C ALA A 36 -1.26 -3.83 4.93
N GLU A 37 -0.72 -4.81 4.18
CA GLU A 37 -1.26 -6.16 4.13
C GLU A 37 -1.17 -6.90 5.48
N GLN A 38 -0.08 -6.72 6.23
CA GLN A 38 0.07 -7.28 7.58
C GLN A 38 -0.95 -6.69 8.55
N ILE A 39 -1.19 -5.38 8.47
CA ILE A 39 -2.22 -4.70 9.27
C ILE A 39 -3.62 -5.22 8.91
N MET A 40 -3.92 -5.35 7.60
CA MET A 40 -5.18 -5.95 7.15
C MET A 40 -5.37 -7.37 7.66
N ASN A 41 -4.33 -8.21 7.62
CA ASN A 41 -4.40 -9.58 8.17
C ASN A 41 -4.75 -9.56 9.66
N SER A 42 -4.17 -8.63 10.42
CA SER A 42 -4.41 -8.51 11.85
C SER A 42 -5.84 -8.04 12.13
N TYR A 43 -6.32 -7.01 11.42
CA TYR A 43 -7.70 -6.54 11.52
C TYR A 43 -8.74 -7.61 11.16
N VAL A 44 -8.54 -8.31 10.03
CA VAL A 44 -9.44 -9.38 9.59
C VAL A 44 -9.40 -10.56 10.56
N SER A 45 -8.24 -10.87 11.13
CA SER A 45 -8.12 -11.90 12.18
C SER A 45 -8.86 -11.51 13.47
N ALA A 46 -8.78 -10.24 13.89
CA ALA A 46 -9.49 -9.73 15.06
C ALA A 46 -11.02 -9.86 14.90
N ASN A 47 -11.51 -9.82 13.67
CA ASN A 47 -12.92 -10.07 13.33
C ASN A 47 -13.27 -11.57 13.15
N GLY A 48 -12.45 -12.48 13.67
CA GLY A 48 -12.75 -13.92 13.74
C GLY A 48 -12.40 -14.73 12.49
N VAL A 49 -11.74 -14.14 11.50
CA VAL A 49 -11.28 -14.90 10.31
C VAL A 49 -9.98 -15.63 10.63
N SER A 50 -9.94 -16.95 10.38
CA SER A 50 -8.75 -17.75 10.69
C SER A 50 -7.54 -17.38 9.82
N LYS A 51 -6.34 -17.45 10.43
CA LYS A 51 -5.05 -17.26 9.71
C LYS A 51 -4.90 -18.18 8.50
N ARG A 52 -5.45 -19.41 8.56
CA ARG A 52 -5.45 -20.36 7.43
C ARG A 52 -6.24 -19.84 6.24
N ARG A 53 -7.39 -19.19 6.47
CA ARG A 53 -8.20 -18.59 5.40
C ARG A 53 -7.49 -17.36 4.83
N LEU A 54 -6.93 -16.51 5.68
CA LEU A 54 -6.18 -15.32 5.26
C LEU A 54 -5.00 -15.62 4.34
N ARG A 55 -4.25 -16.70 4.59
CA ARG A 55 -3.12 -17.11 3.73
C ARG A 55 -3.52 -17.49 2.30
N ARG A 56 -4.81 -17.79 2.06
CA ARG A 56 -5.34 -18.14 0.74
C ARG A 56 -5.97 -16.96 0.00
N MET A 57 -6.10 -15.82 0.68
CA MET A 57 -6.73 -14.63 0.14
C MET A 57 -5.68 -13.77 -0.55
N LYS A 58 -6.07 -13.19 -1.70
CA LYS A 58 -5.28 -12.14 -2.36
C LYS A 58 -5.44 -10.82 -1.58
N PHE A 59 -4.59 -9.85 -1.87
CA PHE A 59 -4.68 -8.51 -1.27
C PHE A 59 -6.07 -7.89 -1.44
N SER A 60 -6.64 -7.97 -2.65
CA SER A 60 -7.98 -7.47 -2.95
C SER A 60 -9.06 -8.12 -2.09
N ASP A 61 -8.98 -9.44 -1.86
CA ASP A 61 -9.94 -10.16 -1.03
C ASP A 61 -9.85 -9.71 0.43
N LYS A 62 -8.63 -9.42 0.91
CA LYS A 62 -8.39 -8.93 2.27
C LYS A 62 -8.94 -7.53 2.44
N MET A 63 -8.66 -6.63 1.50
CA MET A 63 -9.20 -5.28 1.48
C MET A 63 -10.73 -5.28 1.49
N GLU A 64 -11.36 -6.12 0.66
CA GLU A 64 -12.81 -6.27 0.65
C GLU A 64 -13.36 -6.75 2.00
N LYS A 65 -12.67 -7.69 2.66
CA LYS A 65 -13.04 -8.08 4.02
C LYS A 65 -12.87 -6.96 5.03
N CYS A 66 -11.80 -6.17 4.95
CA CYS A 66 -11.63 -5.01 5.81
C CYS A 66 -12.81 -4.03 5.64
N LYS A 67 -13.20 -3.72 4.40
CA LYS A 67 -14.36 -2.85 4.12
C LYS A 67 -15.66 -3.37 4.72
N VAL A 68 -15.95 -4.66 4.57
CA VAL A 68 -17.14 -5.30 5.13
C VAL A 68 -17.17 -5.20 6.67
N PHE A 69 -16.01 -5.26 7.33
CA PHE A 69 -15.92 -5.12 8.78
C PHE A 69 -15.90 -3.67 9.28
N ALA A 70 -15.50 -2.73 8.44
CA ALA A 70 -15.44 -1.29 8.73
C ALA A 70 -16.84 -0.64 8.72
N LYS A 71 -17.75 -1.13 9.58
CA LYS A 71 -19.14 -0.65 9.66
C LYS A 71 -19.17 0.86 9.93
N GLY A 72 -19.77 1.63 9.03
CA GLY A 72 -19.86 3.08 9.11
C GLY A 72 -18.70 3.81 8.44
N GLU A 73 -17.63 3.10 8.07
CA GLU A 73 -16.40 3.64 7.48
C GLU A 73 -16.08 2.95 6.13
N GLN A 74 -17.03 2.18 5.56
CA GLN A 74 -16.84 1.47 4.30
C GLN A 74 -16.66 2.39 3.08
N ASN A 75 -17.08 3.65 3.20
CA ASN A 75 -17.04 4.67 2.15
C ASN A 75 -15.92 5.70 2.37
N GLU A 76 -15.06 5.50 3.37
CA GLU A 76 -13.93 6.41 3.62
C GLU A 76 -12.99 6.47 2.40
N PRO A 77 -12.43 7.65 2.07
CA PRO A 77 -11.60 7.82 0.88
C PRO A 77 -10.30 7.03 0.92
N TRP A 78 -9.84 6.64 2.12
CA TRP A 78 -8.65 5.81 2.36
C TRP A 78 -8.70 4.48 1.61
N TRP A 79 -9.89 3.92 1.39
CA TRP A 79 -10.04 2.72 0.58
C TRP A 79 -9.69 2.94 -0.89
N GLY A 80 -9.96 4.13 -1.43
CA GLY A 80 -9.59 4.53 -2.77
C GLY A 80 -8.08 4.68 -2.90
N VAL A 81 -7.45 5.30 -1.91
CA VAL A 81 -5.98 5.43 -1.82
C VAL A 81 -5.30 4.05 -1.77
N LEU A 82 -5.79 3.16 -0.90
CA LEU A 82 -5.25 1.79 -0.79
C LEU A 82 -5.38 1.00 -2.10
N ASN A 83 -6.48 1.19 -2.82
CA ASN A 83 -6.69 0.55 -4.13
C ASN A 83 -5.75 1.11 -5.22
N ALA A 84 -5.51 2.43 -5.22
CA ALA A 84 -4.53 3.05 -6.12
C ALA A 84 -3.11 2.56 -5.81
N ALA A 85 -2.73 2.47 -4.53
CA ALA A 85 -1.43 1.93 -4.11
C ALA A 85 -1.24 0.46 -4.54
N ASN A 86 -2.28 -0.37 -4.40
CA ASN A 86 -2.25 -1.75 -4.89
C ASN A 86 -2.16 -1.82 -6.43
N SER A 87 -2.81 -0.91 -7.15
CA SER A 87 -2.70 -0.83 -8.61
C SER A 87 -1.27 -0.48 -9.04
N LEU A 88 -0.68 0.56 -8.45
CA LEU A 88 0.71 0.96 -8.69
C LEU A 88 1.68 -0.20 -8.40
N ARG A 89 1.52 -0.86 -7.26
CA ARG A 89 2.32 -2.03 -6.88
C ARG A 89 2.22 -3.16 -7.89
N ASN A 90 1.02 -3.47 -8.38
CA ASN A 90 0.83 -4.54 -9.36
C ASN A 90 1.45 -4.19 -10.71
N THR A 91 1.35 -2.93 -11.15
CA THR A 91 2.06 -2.48 -12.35
C THR A 91 3.56 -2.71 -12.21
N ILE A 92 4.18 -2.15 -11.17
CA ILE A 92 5.64 -2.29 -10.91
C ILE A 92 6.07 -3.77 -10.81
N ALA A 93 5.22 -4.63 -10.22
CA ALA A 93 5.54 -6.05 -10.07
C ALA A 93 5.39 -6.88 -11.37
N HIS A 94 4.61 -6.41 -12.36
CA HIS A 94 4.29 -7.16 -13.56
C HIS A 94 4.92 -6.62 -14.84
N ASN A 95 5.23 -5.33 -14.89
CA ASN A 95 5.95 -4.71 -16.01
C ASN A 95 6.80 -3.53 -15.52
N LEU A 96 7.80 -3.15 -16.32
CA LEU A 96 8.64 -1.97 -16.10
C LEU A 96 8.25 -0.86 -17.08
N ASP A 97 6.96 -0.77 -17.42
CA ASP A 97 6.42 0.26 -18.31
C ASP A 97 6.32 1.58 -17.54
N LEU A 98 7.28 2.47 -17.77
CA LEU A 98 7.40 3.74 -17.06
C LEU A 98 6.18 4.63 -17.26
N ASP A 99 5.59 4.66 -18.46
CA ASP A 99 4.41 5.49 -18.74
C ASP A 99 3.17 4.99 -17.99
N GLU A 100 3.03 3.66 -17.81
CA GLU A 100 1.98 3.09 -16.97
C GLU A 100 2.28 3.32 -15.48
N ILE A 101 3.54 3.19 -15.03
CA ILE A 101 3.93 3.46 -13.64
C ILE A 101 3.63 4.92 -13.28
N ASP A 102 4.02 5.87 -14.12
CA ASP A 102 3.79 7.31 -13.92
C ASP A 102 2.29 7.61 -13.84
N ARG A 103 1.48 7.01 -14.73
CA ARG A 103 0.01 7.14 -14.67
C ARG A 103 -0.58 6.59 -13.37
N ARG A 104 -0.09 5.46 -12.87
CA ARG A 104 -0.55 4.89 -11.59
C ARG A 104 -0.08 5.69 -10.39
N MET A 105 1.12 6.27 -10.46
CA MET A 105 1.64 7.14 -9.42
C MET A 105 0.85 8.45 -9.35
N ALA A 106 0.51 9.06 -10.49
CA ALA A 106 -0.36 10.22 -10.57
C ALA A 106 -1.75 9.95 -9.96
N ASP A 107 -2.38 8.81 -10.29
CA ASP A 107 -3.67 8.40 -9.70
C ASP A 107 -3.58 8.22 -8.18
N LEU A 108 -2.48 7.63 -7.67
CA LEU A 108 -2.24 7.52 -6.24
C LEU A 108 -2.10 8.89 -5.57
N LYS A 109 -1.28 9.78 -6.16
CA LYS A 109 -1.04 11.13 -5.66
C LYS A 109 -2.34 11.93 -5.61
N GLU A 110 -3.12 11.94 -6.69
CA GLU A 110 -4.41 12.62 -6.76
C GLU A 110 -5.36 12.15 -5.64
N LYS A 111 -5.54 10.84 -5.50
CA LYS A 111 -6.45 10.30 -4.45
C LYS A 111 -5.95 10.61 -3.05
N TYR A 112 -4.64 10.56 -2.83
CA TYR A 112 -4.06 10.84 -1.52
C TYR A 112 -4.24 12.31 -1.15
N LEU A 113 -3.92 13.24 -2.06
CA LEU A 113 -4.09 14.67 -1.81
C LEU A 113 -5.57 15.06 -1.61
N ALA A 114 -6.49 14.40 -2.32
CA ALA A 114 -7.93 14.61 -2.14
C ALA A 114 -8.46 14.23 -0.75
N THR A 115 -7.68 13.51 0.06
CA THR A 115 -8.04 13.19 1.46
C THR A 115 -7.65 14.27 2.47
N MET A 116 -6.91 15.29 2.03
CA MET A 116 -6.33 16.31 2.88
C MET A 116 -7.11 17.63 2.81
N THR A 117 -6.84 18.53 3.77
CA THR A 117 -7.24 19.93 3.61
C THR A 117 -6.41 20.57 2.49
N PRO A 118 -6.88 21.66 1.86
CA PRO A 118 -6.14 22.36 0.80
C PRO A 118 -4.73 22.77 1.23
N GLU A 119 -4.56 23.20 2.48
CA GLU A 119 -3.25 23.62 3.02
C GLU A 119 -2.27 22.45 3.11
N ASN A 120 -2.75 21.29 3.60
CA ASN A 120 -1.93 20.09 3.70
C ASN A 120 -1.64 19.49 2.33
N ALA A 121 -2.60 19.53 1.41
CA ALA A 121 -2.40 19.09 0.03
C ALA A 121 -1.31 19.93 -0.66
N ALA A 122 -1.38 21.25 -0.54
CA ALA A 122 -0.38 22.16 -1.10
C ALA A 122 1.03 21.90 -0.54
N ALA A 123 1.14 21.59 0.76
CA ALA A 123 2.43 21.25 1.38
C ALA A 123 3.04 19.94 0.83
N MET A 124 2.24 19.09 0.21
CA MET A 124 2.64 17.77 -0.32
C MET A 124 2.84 17.76 -1.84
N GLU A 125 2.44 18.81 -2.57
CA GLU A 125 2.52 18.85 -4.04
C GLU A 125 3.95 18.67 -4.57
N ASP A 126 4.92 19.30 -3.92
CA ASP A 126 6.33 19.28 -4.33
C ASP A 126 7.14 18.10 -3.76
N GLN A 127 6.50 17.20 -3.01
CA GLN A 127 7.17 16.02 -2.49
C GLN A 127 7.44 14.99 -3.58
N SER A 128 8.50 14.20 -3.40
CA SER A 128 8.85 13.13 -4.33
C SER A 128 7.81 12.01 -4.32
N ASP A 129 7.69 11.31 -5.45
CA ASP A 129 6.70 10.25 -5.62
C ASP A 129 6.91 9.08 -4.65
N ASP A 130 8.16 8.74 -4.34
CA ASP A 130 8.48 7.70 -3.37
C ASP A 130 8.04 8.06 -1.95
N TYR A 131 8.11 9.35 -1.58
CA TYR A 131 7.62 9.86 -0.31
C TYR A 131 6.08 9.86 -0.28
N ILE A 132 5.43 10.31 -1.35
CA ILE A 132 3.97 10.29 -1.46
C ILE A 132 3.43 8.86 -1.39
N ALA A 133 4.07 7.93 -2.10
CA ALA A 133 3.71 6.50 -2.07
C ALA A 133 3.84 5.91 -0.66
N MET A 134 4.93 6.23 0.04
CA MET A 134 5.13 5.85 1.44
C MET A 134 4.01 6.40 2.32
N MET A 135 3.79 7.72 2.29
CA MET A 135 2.82 8.41 3.14
C MET A 135 1.39 7.93 2.88
N ALA A 136 1.02 7.71 1.62
CA ALA A 136 -0.28 7.16 1.26
C ALA A 136 -0.51 5.78 1.88
N CYS A 137 0.47 4.88 1.76
CA CYS A 137 0.39 3.55 2.35
C CYS A 137 0.38 3.58 3.88
N SER A 138 1.24 4.40 4.52
CA SER A 138 1.26 4.57 5.97
C SER A 138 -0.06 5.12 6.50
N THR A 139 -0.68 6.07 5.78
CA THR A 139 -1.99 6.63 6.14
C THR A 139 -3.08 5.56 6.07
N CYS A 140 -3.11 4.75 5.01
CA CYS A 140 -4.04 3.62 4.89
C CYS A 140 -3.82 2.59 6.01
N GLY A 141 -2.56 2.27 6.32
CA GLY A 141 -2.20 1.37 7.41
C GLY A 141 -2.68 1.89 8.77
N GLY A 142 -2.42 3.16 9.07
CA GLY A 142 -2.86 3.81 10.31
C GLY A 142 -4.38 3.83 10.47
N PHE A 143 -5.11 4.10 9.38
CA PHE A 143 -6.57 4.00 9.34
C PHE A 143 -7.04 2.58 9.73
N ILE A 144 -6.51 1.54 9.08
CA ILE A 144 -6.93 0.15 9.36
C ILE A 144 -6.50 -0.30 10.77
N ALA A 145 -5.31 0.10 11.24
CA ALA A 145 -4.86 -0.18 12.60
C ALA A 145 -5.77 0.48 13.66
N THR A 146 -6.34 1.65 13.35
CA THR A 146 -7.35 2.30 14.19
C THR A 146 -8.63 1.47 14.26
N LEU A 147 -9.10 0.93 13.12
CA LEU A 147 -10.25 0.01 13.09
C LEU A 147 -9.99 -1.26 13.91
N GLU A 148 -8.78 -1.83 13.81
CA GLU A 148 -8.38 -3.00 14.58
C GLU A 148 -8.39 -2.74 16.08
N SER A 149 -7.85 -1.61 16.51
CA SER A 149 -7.78 -1.24 17.92
C SER A 149 -9.18 -1.16 18.55
N ARG A 150 -10.17 -0.66 17.81
CA ARG A 150 -11.58 -0.61 18.26
C ARG A 150 -12.19 -1.99 18.45
N VAL A 151 -11.91 -2.92 17.54
CA VAL A 151 -12.39 -4.31 17.66
C VAL A 151 -11.76 -5.00 18.87
N LYS A 152 -10.45 -4.84 19.07
CA LYS A 152 -9.76 -5.42 20.23
C LYS A 152 -10.23 -4.81 21.55
N GLY A 153 -10.45 -3.49 21.61
CA GLY A 153 -10.99 -2.80 22.78
C GLY A 153 -12.37 -3.35 23.17
N ALA A 154 -13.29 -3.44 22.20
CA ALA A 154 -14.63 -3.99 22.43
C ALA A 154 -14.61 -5.46 22.91
N GLN A 155 -13.64 -6.26 22.46
CA GLN A 155 -13.45 -7.64 22.92
C GLN A 155 -12.87 -7.70 24.35
N GLY A 156 -11.98 -6.78 24.71
CA GLY A 156 -11.45 -6.65 26.06
C GLY A 156 -12.51 -6.26 27.09
N ASP A 157 -13.38 -5.32 26.74
CA ASP A 157 -14.49 -4.86 27.58
C ASP A 157 -15.56 -5.95 27.76
N ALA A 158 -15.87 -6.70 26.70
CA ALA A 158 -16.80 -7.83 26.76
C ALA A 158 -16.28 -9.04 27.56
N SER A 159 -14.99 -9.07 27.89
CA SER A 159 -14.33 -10.18 28.62
C SER A 159 -14.13 -9.90 30.11
N SER A 160 -14.51 -8.71 30.62
CA SER A 160 -14.50 -8.43 32.06
C SER A 160 -15.82 -8.89 32.70
N PRO A 161 -15.82 -9.93 33.54
CA PRO A 161 -17.01 -10.28 34.31
C PRO A 161 -17.19 -9.20 35.38
N ILE A 162 -18.45 -8.75 35.55
CA ILE A 162 -18.88 -7.98 36.70
C ILE A 162 -18.47 -8.78 37.95
N ALA A 163 -17.59 -8.19 38.76
CA ALA A 163 -17.27 -8.63 40.11
C ALA A 163 -17.65 -7.50 41.07
#